data_AF-A0A496XFZ8-F1
#
_entry.id   AF-A0A496XFZ8-F1
#
_cell.length_a   1.000
_cell.length_b   1.000
_cell.length_c   1.000
_cell.angle_alpha   90.00
_cell.angle_beta   90.00
_cell.angle_gamma   90.00
#
_symmetry.space_group_name_H-M   'P 1'
#
loop_
_entity.id
_entity.type
_entity.pdbx_description
1 polymer ?
#
loop_
_entity_poly.entity_id
_entity_poly.type
_entity_poly.pdbx_seq_one_letter_code
_entity_poly.pdbx_strand_id
1 'polypeptide(L)'
;YKGRNIGNIYDNDAKSYVFGMVSQMRNDASWQWSLRYVELNTDNSDKFPGQPNGNTLTEIAEDMLMLSGKYQRVFGRWKFTLGGNASRSEFIDQKNSNNFAAFTDIEFLL
;
A
#
# COMPACT_ATOMS: atom_id res chain seq x y z
N TYR A 1 -12.69 -12.58 -13.03
CA TYR A 1 -14.13 -12.92 -13.16
C TYR A 1 -14.96 -11.80 -12.55
N LYS A 2 -16.09 -11.39 -13.15
CA LYS A 2 -16.84 -10.14 -12.84
C LYS A 2 -15.99 -8.86 -12.87
N GLY A 3 -15.07 -8.73 -13.84
CA GLY A 3 -14.17 -7.56 -13.92
C GLY A 3 -13.18 -7.42 -12.75
N ARG A 4 -13.13 -8.40 -11.84
CA ARG A 4 -12.11 -8.48 -10.79
C ARG A 4 -11.07 -9.51 -11.15
N ASN A 5 -9.82 -9.05 -11.17
CA ASN A 5 -8.63 -9.88 -11.27
C ASN A 5 -8.63 -10.86 -10.09
N ILE A 6 -8.45 -12.15 -10.37
CA ILE A 6 -8.41 -13.23 -9.38
C ILE A 6 -6.95 -13.70 -9.16
N GLY A 7 -5.99 -12.98 -9.75
CA GLY A 7 -4.55 -13.14 -9.55
C GLY A 7 -3.95 -12.00 -8.72
N ASN A 8 -2.64 -11.77 -8.88
CA ASN A 8 -1.95 -10.63 -8.28
C ASN A 8 -2.69 -9.34 -8.62
N ILE A 9 -2.92 -8.47 -7.63
CA ILE A 9 -3.68 -7.22 -7.73
C ILE A 9 -3.08 -6.21 -8.72
N TYR A 10 -1.85 -6.48 -9.15
CA TYR A 10 -1.19 -5.72 -10.19
C TYR A 10 -1.24 -6.53 -11.48
N ASP A 11 -1.97 -5.98 -12.44
CA ASP A 11 -1.92 -6.40 -13.85
C ASP A 11 -0.48 -6.44 -14.35
N ASN A 12 -0.29 -7.13 -15.48
CA ASN A 12 0.92 -7.74 -16.05
C ASN A 12 2.26 -6.95 -16.08
N ASP A 13 2.36 -5.71 -15.59
CA ASP A 13 3.58 -4.86 -15.60
C ASP A 13 3.70 -3.91 -14.38
N ALA A 14 3.48 -4.41 -13.16
CA ALA A 14 3.84 -3.65 -11.95
C ALA A 14 4.92 -4.36 -11.11
N LYS A 15 5.88 -3.57 -10.64
CA LYS A 15 6.91 -4.00 -9.68
C LYS A 15 6.62 -3.34 -8.35
N SER A 16 6.58 -4.14 -7.29
CA SER A 16 6.42 -3.63 -5.93
C SER A 16 7.55 -4.09 -5.04
N TYR A 17 8.23 -3.14 -4.41
CA TYR A 17 9.23 -3.38 -3.38
C TYR A 17 8.63 -3.05 -2.03
N VAL A 18 8.63 -4.02 -1.11
CA VAL A 18 8.15 -3.82 0.25
C VAL A 18 9.28 -4.11 1.21
N PHE A 19 9.66 -3.08 1.96
CA PHE A 19 10.52 -3.22 3.12
C PHE A 19 9.67 -3.09 4.38
N GLY A 20 9.79 -4.04 5.29
CA GLY A 20 9.02 -4.04 6.53
C GLY A 20 9.87 -4.51 7.69
N MET A 21 9.67 -3.87 8.85
CA MET A 21 10.23 -4.37 10.10
C MET A 21 9.13 -4.52 11.14
N VAL A 22 9.25 -5.58 11.93
CA VAL A 22 8.43 -5.86 13.09
C VAL A 22 9.34 -6.08 14.28
N SER A 23 8.97 -5.52 15.42
CA SER A 23 9.66 -5.74 16.67
C SER A 23 8.67 -5.96 17.79
N GLN A 24 9.01 -6.90 18.66
CA GLN A 24 8.26 -7.23 19.86
C GLN A 24 9.16 -6.90 21.06
N MET A 25 8.65 -6.05 21.94
CA MET A 25 9.34 -5.59 23.15
C MET A 25 8.87 -6.43 24.34
N ARG A 26 9.71 -6.56 25.37
CA ARG A 26 9.39 -7.32 26.59
C ARG A 26 8.23 -6.76 27.42
N ASN A 27 7.74 -5.56 27.09
CA ASN A 27 6.66 -4.85 27.79
C ASN A 27 5.29 -5.01 27.10
N ASP A 28 5.07 -6.15 26.42
CA ASP A 28 3.87 -6.44 25.63
C ASP A 28 3.54 -5.35 24.60
N ALA A 29 4.58 -4.63 24.17
CA ALA A 29 4.52 -3.62 23.14
C ALA A 29 5.12 -4.19 21.86
N SER A 30 4.53 -3.87 20.73
CA SER A 30 5.08 -4.18 19.42
C SER A 30 4.95 -2.97 18.53
N TRP A 31 5.88 -2.84 17.60
CA TRP A 31 5.79 -1.86 16.55
C TRP A 31 6.10 -2.52 15.22
N GLN A 32 5.42 -2.02 14.20
CA GLN A 32 5.59 -2.45 12.83
C GLN A 32 5.65 -1.21 11.97
N TRP A 33 6.52 -1.24 10.98
CA TRP A 33 6.46 -0.27 9.90
C TRP A 33 6.75 -0.96 8.60
N SER A 34 6.20 -0.41 7.53
CA SER A 34 6.42 -0.88 6.19
C SER A 34 6.53 0.31 5.25
N LEU A 35 7.62 0.33 4.50
CA LEU A 35 7.82 1.19 3.36
C LEU A 35 7.57 0.37 2.11
N ARG A 36 6.64 0.80 1.28
CA ARG A 36 6.30 0.17 0.02
C ARG A 36 6.53 1.17 -1.10
N TYR A 37 7.26 0.73 -2.11
CA TYR A 37 7.44 1.45 -3.36
C TYR A 37 6.84 0.60 -4.47
N VAL A 38 5.93 1.16 -5.24
CA VAL A 38 5.25 0.48 -6.35
C VAL A 38 5.48 1.31 -7.59
N GLU A 39 6.03 0.65 -8.61
CA GLU A 39 6.15 1.18 -9.97
C GLU A 39 5.07 0.49 -10.79
N LEU A 40 4.08 1.24 -11.24
CA LEU A 40 3.07 0.77 -12.18
C LEU A 40 3.43 1.23 -13.59
N ASN A 41 3.47 0.29 -14.53
CA ASN A 41 3.62 0.53 -15.96
C ASN A 41 5.02 1.05 -16.38
N THR A 42 6.06 0.27 -16.09
CA THR A 42 7.47 0.60 -16.38
C THR A 42 7.86 0.52 -17.85
N ASP A 43 7.02 -0.08 -18.71
CA ASP A 43 7.28 -0.16 -20.14
C ASP A 43 6.31 0.75 -20.88
N ASN A 44 6.79 1.95 -21.26
CA ASN A 44 6.10 2.85 -22.20
C ASN A 44 6.06 2.25 -23.62
N SER A 45 5.78 0.95 -23.74
CA SER A 45 5.60 0.19 -24.97
C SER A 45 4.11 0.09 -25.25
N ASP A 46 3.47 1.26 -25.35
CA ASP A 46 2.18 1.34 -26.01
C ASP A 46 2.43 1.21 -27.53
N LYS A 47 2.51 -0.04 -28.00
CA LYS A 47 2.62 -0.31 -29.44
C LYS A 47 1.29 -0.18 -30.17
N PHE A 48 0.14 -0.05 -29.50
CA PHE A 48 -1.16 -0.01 -30.18
C PHE A 48 -2.26 0.71 -29.36
N PRO A 49 -2.39 2.04 -29.47
CA PRO A 49 -3.57 2.71 -28.95
C PRO A 49 -4.82 2.26 -29.73
N GLY A 50 -5.85 1.78 -29.01
CA GLY A 50 -7.20 1.54 -29.55
C GLY A 50 -7.56 0.12 -30.01
N GLN A 51 -6.83 -0.93 -29.62
CA GLN A 51 -7.21 -2.32 -29.93
C GLN A 51 -7.79 -3.07 -28.71
N PRO A 52 -8.59 -4.16 -28.89
CA PRO A 52 -9.32 -4.85 -27.82
C PRO A 52 -8.43 -5.61 -26.81
N ASN A 53 -7.11 -5.54 -26.98
CA ASN A 53 -6.08 -6.17 -26.14
C ASN A 53 -5.24 -5.13 -25.36
N GLY A 54 -5.69 -3.87 -25.24
CA GLY A 54 -5.05 -2.85 -24.42
C GLY A 54 -5.37 -3.03 -22.93
N ASN A 55 -4.37 -2.79 -22.06
CA ASN A 55 -4.49 -2.88 -20.60
C ASN A 55 -5.63 -1.97 -20.10
N THR A 56 -6.62 -2.58 -19.45
CA THR A 56 -7.91 -1.94 -19.12
C THR A 56 -7.90 -0.99 -17.92
N LEU A 57 -6.77 -0.78 -17.24
CA LEU A 57 -6.77 -0.17 -15.90
C LEU A 57 -5.97 1.14 -15.77
N THR A 58 -4.86 1.36 -16.49
CA THR A 58 -4.20 2.68 -16.46
C THR A 58 -3.28 2.86 -17.68
N GLU A 59 -3.53 3.93 -18.44
CA GLU A 59 -2.77 4.35 -19.64
C GLU A 59 -1.47 5.11 -19.27
N ILE A 60 -1.19 5.31 -17.97
CA ILE A 60 -0.21 6.28 -17.45
C ILE A 60 0.68 5.58 -16.43
N ALA A 61 2.00 5.78 -16.49
CA ALA A 61 2.93 5.31 -15.47
C ALA A 61 2.70 6.03 -14.14
N GLU A 62 2.61 5.27 -13.06
CA GLU A 62 2.38 5.78 -11.70
C GLU A 62 3.43 5.20 -10.75
N ASP A 63 4.15 6.10 -10.08
CA ASP A 63 5.05 5.74 -8.99
C ASP A 63 4.37 6.07 -7.66
N MET A 64 4.18 5.04 -6.83
CA MET A 64 3.54 5.17 -5.53
C MET A 64 4.51 4.80 -4.40
N LEU A 65 4.77 5.77 -3.52
CA LEU A 65 5.49 5.56 -2.28
C LEU A 65 4.51 5.56 -1.11
N MET A 66 4.45 4.46 -0.36
CA MET A 66 3.63 4.32 0.82
C MET A 66 4.50 4.04 2.04
N LEU A 67 4.30 4.81 3.11
CA LEU A 67 4.85 4.56 4.43
C LEU A 67 3.70 4.21 5.37
N SER A 68 3.80 3.08 6.05
CA SER A 68 2.82 2.66 7.05
C SER A 68 3.53 2.32 8.35
N GLY A 69 2.87 2.60 9.46
CA GLY A 69 3.38 2.33 10.79
C GLY A 69 2.24 1.98 11.72
N LYS A 70 2.49 1.05 12.64
CA LYS A 70 1.62 0.81 13.79
C LYS A 70 2.42 0.48 15.03
N TYR A 71 1.89 0.91 16.16
CA TYR A 71 2.34 0.61 17.49
C TYR A 71 1.18 -0.04 18.24
N GLN A 72 1.44 -1.17 18.88
CA GLN A 72 0.45 -1.90 19.65
C GLN A 72 1.03 -2.13 21.04
N ARG A 73 0.21 -1.96 22.07
CA ARG A 73 0.60 -2.25 23.45
C ARG A 73 -0.55 -2.87 24.21
N VAL A 74 -0.25 -3.96 24.91
CA VAL A 74 -1.18 -4.57 25.86
C VAL A 74 -0.86 -4.06 27.26
N PHE A 75 -1.90 -3.61 27.97
CA PHE A 75 -1.82 -3.20 29.36
C PHE A 75 -2.96 -3.85 30.14
N GLY A 76 -2.62 -4.87 30.94
CA GLY A 76 -3.61 -5.70 31.62
C GLY A 76 -4.52 -6.40 30.62
N ARG A 77 -5.82 -6.07 30.66
CA ARG A 77 -6.84 -6.59 29.72
C ARG A 77 -7.17 -5.65 28.56
N TRP A 78 -6.39 -4.59 28.38
CA TRP A 78 -6.62 -3.61 27.31
C TRP A 78 -5.50 -3.68 26.28
N LYS A 79 -5.86 -3.75 25.01
CA LYS A 79 -4.94 -3.66 23.88
C LYS A 79 -5.19 -2.34 23.15
N PHE A 80 -4.17 -1.50 23.14
CA PHE A 80 -4.16 -0.24 22.40
C PHE A 80 -3.38 -0.43 21.12
N THR A 81 -3.95 0.00 20.00
CA THR A 81 -3.31 0.00 18.69
C THR A 81 -3.40 1.41 18.12
N LEU A 82 -2.25 1.96 17.77
CA LEU A 82 -2.11 3.25 17.12
C LEU A 82 -1.46 2.98 15.77
N GLY A 83 -2.04 3.45 14.68
CA GLY A 83 -1.46 3.24 13.38
C GLY A 83 -1.71 4.39 12.44
N GLY A 84 -0.97 4.39 11.35
CA GLY A 84 -1.14 5.36 10.30
C GLY A 84 -0.47 4.92 9.02
N ASN A 85 -0.91 5.52 7.94
CA ASN A 85 -0.33 5.37 6.62
C ASN A 85 -0.25 6.75 5.96
N ALA A 86 0.82 6.94 5.21
CA ALA A 86 1.03 8.06 4.32
C ALA A 86 1.33 7.46 2.95
N SER A 87 0.74 7.99 1.90
CA SER A 87 1.08 7.61 0.54
C SER A 87 1.18 8.83 -0.34
N ARG A 88 2.14 8.79 -1.25
CA ARG A 88 2.32 9.76 -2.32
C ARG A 88 2.27 8.99 -3.62
N SER A 89 1.35 9.38 -4.50
CA SER A 89 1.29 8.93 -5.88
C SER A 89 1.75 10.07 -6.78
N GLU A 90 2.72 9.79 -7.63
CA GLU A 90 3.16 10.66 -8.72
C GLU A 90 2.68 10.08 -10.05
N PHE A 91 2.08 10.93 -10.86
CA PHE A 91 1.57 10.58 -12.19
C PHE A 91 2.29 11.45 -13.21
N ILE A 92 2.66 10.87 -14.36
CA ILE A 92 3.36 11.62 -15.43
C ILE A 92 2.48 12.78 -15.97
N ASP A 93 1.17 12.56 -16.10
CA ASP A 93 0.24 13.52 -16.72
C ASP A 93 -0.84 14.06 -15.75
N GLN A 94 -0.73 13.78 -14.44
CA GLN A 94 -1.70 14.26 -13.45
C GLN A 94 -1.06 14.86 -12.21
N LYS A 95 -1.86 15.63 -11.48
CA LYS A 95 -1.44 16.33 -10.26
C LYS A 95 -1.17 15.30 -9.15
N ASN A 96 0.01 15.38 -8.53
CA ASN A 96 0.41 14.52 -7.42
C ASN A 96 -0.67 14.44 -6.32
N SER A 97 -0.92 13.23 -5.83
CA SER A 97 -1.89 12.96 -4.77
C SER A 97 -1.17 12.49 -3.51
N ASN A 98 -1.38 13.23 -2.42
CA ASN A 98 -0.87 12.87 -1.10
C ASN A 98 -2.06 12.44 -0.23
N ASN A 99 -1.97 11.24 0.33
CA ASN A 99 -2.95 10.73 1.27
C ASN A 99 -2.29 10.43 2.61
N PHE A 100 -3.00 10.72 3.69
CA PHE A 100 -2.59 10.41 5.05
C PHE A 100 -3.82 9.92 5.82
N ALA A 101 -3.72 8.76 6.43
CA ALA A 101 -4.71 8.29 7.39
C ALA A 101 -4.02 7.87 8.68
N ALA A 102 -4.68 8.17 9.80
CA ALA A 102 -4.31 7.69 11.11
C ALA A 102 -5.53 6.98 11.71
N PHE A 103 -5.28 5.95 12.49
CA PHE A 103 -6.30 5.19 13.18
C PHE A 103 -5.85 4.84 14.60
N THR A 104 -6.85 4.63 15.44
CA THR A 104 -6.66 4.16 16.82
C THR A 104 -7.71 3.10 17.10
N ASP A 105 -7.25 1.99 17.64
CA ASP A 105 -8.07 0.84 18.00
C ASP A 105 -7.83 0.51 19.47
N ILE A 106 -8.93 0.29 20.20
CA ILE A 106 -8.91 -0.08 21.62
C ILE A 106 -9.75 -1.34 21.76
N GLU A 107 -9.12 -2.41 22.23
CA GLU A 107 -9.75 -3.72 22.37
C GLU A 107 -9.63 -4.21 23.81
N PHE A 108 -10.69 -4.83 24.33
CA PHE A 108 -10.68 -5.48 25.62
C PHE A 108 -10.49 -7.00 25.43
N LEU A 109 -9.48 -7.56 26.09
CA LEU A 109 -9.13 -8.97 26.06
C LEU A 109 -9.93 -9.71 27.15
N LEU A 110 -10.85 -10.58 26.72
CA LEU A 110 -11.72 -11.41 27.57
C LEU A 110 -10.99 -12.64 28.11
#